data_AF-A0A8B7EAJ4-F1
#
_entry.id   AF-A0A8B7EAJ4-F1
#
_cell.length_a   1.000
_cell.length_b   1.000
_cell.length_c   1.000
_cell.angle_alpha   90.00
_cell.angle_beta   90.00
_cell.angle_gamma   90.00
#
_symmetry.space_group_name_H-M   'P 1'
#
loop_
_entity.id
_entity.type
_entity.pdbx_description
1 polymer ?
#
loop_
_entity_poly.entity_id
_entity_poly.type
_entity_poly.pdbx_seq_one_letter_code
_entity_poly.pdbx_strand_id
1 'polypeptide(L)'
;MNFMSTDTNCVVNFCQSFHEFWSLPFQIAICLYLLYQQVGVAFLSGLSFIILLIPINKWIANKIGDLSKDLMSRKDQRVKIVNEFLNGIRTIKLNVWEEFFVSKVSKARYDELKFVKKRKYLDALCVYFWAATPVVISIITFATYISMGGSLTAAK
;
A
#
# COMPACT_ATOMS: atom_id res chain seq x y z
N MET A 1 20.44 26.00 -15.89
CA MET A 1 19.39 25.18 -16.53
C MET A 1 18.56 24.39 -15.52
N ASN A 2 19.15 23.67 -14.56
CA ASN A 2 18.40 22.80 -13.63
C ASN A 2 17.68 23.54 -12.47
N PHE A 3 18.13 24.74 -12.09
CA PHE A 3 17.46 25.54 -11.04
C PHE A 3 16.13 26.13 -11.53
N MET A 4 16.12 26.80 -12.68
CA MET A 4 14.92 27.43 -13.23
C MET A 4 13.80 26.43 -13.58
N SER A 5 14.15 25.22 -14.02
CA SER A 5 13.18 24.14 -14.21
C SER A 5 12.61 23.58 -12.90
N THR A 6 13.43 23.51 -11.85
CA THR A 6 13.00 23.03 -10.53
C THR A 6 12.09 24.06 -9.85
N ASP A 7 12.44 25.34 -9.92
CA ASP A 7 11.63 26.43 -9.37
C ASP A 7 10.28 26.53 -10.09
N THR A 8 10.26 26.40 -11.42
CA THR A 8 9.02 26.39 -12.22
C THR A 8 8.12 25.22 -11.80
N ASN A 9 8.68 24.02 -11.62
CA ASN A 9 7.91 22.86 -11.15
C ASN A 9 7.36 23.04 -9.73
N CYS A 10 8.12 23.66 -8.82
CA CYS A 10 7.63 23.99 -7.48
C CYS A 10 6.45 24.96 -7.52
N VAL A 11 6.50 26.01 -8.32
CA VAL A 11 5.42 27.00 -8.44
C VAL A 11 4.17 26.39 -9.07
N VAL A 12 4.33 25.58 -10.13
CA VAL A 12 3.21 24.88 -10.77
C VAL A 12 2.54 23.90 -9.79
N ASN A 13 3.34 23.10 -9.08
CA ASN A 13 2.82 22.18 -8.05
C ASN A 13 2.15 22.93 -6.90
N PHE A 14 2.65 24.10 -6.51
CA PHE A 14 2.03 24.93 -5.47
C PHE A 14 0.66 25.45 -5.90
N CYS A 15 0.53 25.98 -7.12
CA CYS A 15 -0.75 26.44 -7.65
C CYS A 15 -1.79 25.32 -7.72
N GLN A 16 -1.36 24.12 -8.14
CA GLN A 16 -2.23 22.94 -8.17
C GLN A 16 -2.63 22.50 -6.76
N SER A 17 -1.68 22.41 -5.84
CA SER A 17 -1.94 22.05 -4.43
C SER A 17 -2.88 23.06 -3.74
N PHE A 18 -2.72 24.35 -4.05
CA PHE A 18 -3.59 25.40 -3.51
C PHE A 18 -5.03 25.24 -4.01
N HIS A 19 -5.23 24.94 -5.30
CA HIS A 19 -6.56 24.65 -5.84
C HIS A 19 -7.21 23.43 -5.19
N GLU A 20 -6.44 22.36 -5.00
CA GLU A 20 -6.92 21.16 -4.32
C GLU A 20 -7.30 21.45 -2.86
N PHE A 21 -6.54 22.30 -2.17
CA PHE A 21 -6.77 22.62 -0.76
C PHE A 21 -8.17 23.18 -0.48
N TRP A 22 -8.67 24.11 -1.30
CA TRP A 22 -10.02 24.68 -1.13
C TRP A 22 -11.11 23.87 -1.85
N SER A 23 -10.76 23.15 -2.92
CA SER A 23 -11.71 22.31 -3.66
C SER A 23 -12.14 21.06 -2.88
N LEU A 24 -11.20 20.40 -2.19
CA LEU A 24 -11.45 19.19 -1.40
C LEU A 24 -12.56 19.36 -0.34
N PRO A 25 -12.54 20.37 0.56
CA PRO A 25 -13.60 20.53 1.56
C PRO A 25 -14.96 20.81 0.92
N PHE A 26 -15.00 21.57 -0.18
CA PHE A 26 -16.24 21.84 -0.90
C PHE A 26 -16.81 20.57 -1.55
N GLN A 27 -15.95 19.76 -2.17
CA GLN A 27 -16.33 18.48 -2.76
C GLN A 27 -16.87 17.49 -1.71
N ILE A 28 -16.21 17.40 -0.54
CA ILE A 28 -16.67 16.55 0.57
C ILE A 28 -18.03 17.01 1.08
N ALA A 29 -18.23 18.33 1.26
CA ALA A 29 -19.51 18.88 1.73
C ALA A 29 -20.66 18.55 0.77
N ILE A 30 -20.46 18.74 -0.54
CA ILE A 30 -21.48 18.43 -1.55
C ILE A 30 -21.77 16.93 -1.60
N CYS A 31 -20.75 16.07 -1.58
CA CYS A 31 -20.92 14.62 -1.56
C CYS A 31 -21.74 14.15 -0.36
N LEU A 32 -21.41 14.65 0.84
CA LEU A 32 -22.15 14.30 2.06
C LEU A 32 -23.61 14.77 2.00
N TYR A 33 -23.83 15.98 1.47
CA TYR A 33 -25.18 16.52 1.29
C TYR A 33 -26.03 15.65 0.34
N LEU A 34 -25.48 15.28 -0.82
CA LEU A 34 -26.17 14.42 -1.78
C LEU A 34 -26.42 13.01 -1.24
N LEU A 35 -25.45 12.42 -0.53
CA LEU A 35 -25.60 11.12 0.12
C LEU A 35 -26.71 11.12 1.16
N TYR A 36 -26.78 12.19 1.98
CA TYR A 36 -27.86 12.36 2.95
C TYR A 36 -29.22 12.48 2.26
N GLN A 37 -29.31 13.22 1.16
CA GLN A 37 -30.56 13.36 0.40
C GLN A 37 -31.02 12.03 -0.22
N GLN A 38 -30.09 11.21 -0.69
CA GLN A 38 -30.39 9.99 -1.45
C GLN A 38 -30.71 8.79 -0.55
N VAL A 39 -29.91 8.56 0.50
CA VAL A 39 -29.98 7.35 1.35
C VAL A 39 -30.32 7.68 2.81
N GLY A 40 -30.49 8.95 3.17
CA GLY A 40 -30.79 9.36 4.54
C GLY A 40 -29.67 8.97 5.50
N VAL A 41 -30.02 8.63 6.74
CA VAL A 41 -29.04 8.27 7.80
C VAL A 41 -28.23 7.00 7.51
N ALA A 42 -28.60 6.20 6.51
CA ALA A 42 -27.86 4.99 6.15
C ALA A 42 -26.42 5.29 5.66
N PHE A 43 -26.12 6.50 5.17
CA PHE A 43 -24.75 6.90 4.78
C PHE A 43 -23.76 6.82 5.97
N LEU A 44 -24.24 6.97 7.22
CA LEU A 44 -23.42 6.88 8.42
C LEU A 44 -22.78 5.49 8.59
N SER A 45 -23.42 4.43 8.07
CA SER A 45 -22.86 3.08 8.08
C SER A 45 -21.61 2.99 7.20
N GLY A 46 -21.64 3.59 6.01
CA GLY A 46 -20.49 3.70 5.12
C GLY A 46 -19.38 4.56 5.73
N LEU A 47 -19.74 5.68 6.38
CA LEU A 47 -18.79 6.53 7.08
C LEU A 47 -18.10 5.79 8.23
N SER A 48 -18.86 5.02 9.02
CA SER A 48 -18.33 4.19 10.10
C SER A 48 -17.36 3.13 9.58
N PHE A 49 -17.68 2.49 8.44
CA PHE A 49 -16.79 1.54 7.79
C PHE A 49 -15.47 2.19 7.33
N ILE A 50 -15.52 3.41 6.76
CA ILE A 50 -14.32 4.17 6.38
C ILE A 50 -13.46 4.49 7.62
N ILE A 51 -14.08 4.92 8.72
CA ILE A 51 -13.36 5.19 9.97
C ILE A 51 -12.69 3.91 10.49
N LEU A 52 -13.36 2.76 10.38
CA LEU A 52 -12.83 1.45 10.79
C LEU A 52 -11.68 0.97 9.88
N LEU A 53 -11.67 1.35 8.60
CA LEU A 53 -10.56 1.05 7.68
C LEU A 53 -9.25 1.79 8.05
N ILE A 54 -9.31 2.96 8.69
CA ILE A 54 -8.13 3.74 9.10
C ILE A 54 -7.17 2.93 9.99
N PRO A 55 -7.60 2.36 11.15
CA PRO A 55 -6.72 1.58 12.01
C PRO A 55 -6.26 0.28 11.33
N ILE A 56 -7.08 -0.34 10.49
CA ILE A 56 -6.69 -1.54 9.72
C ILE A 56 -5.53 -1.20 8.76
N ASN A 57 -5.66 -0.12 7.99
CA ASN A 57 -4.61 0.34 7.09
C ASN A 57 -3.32 0.67 7.85
N LYS A 58 -3.42 1.30 9.02
CA LYS A 58 -2.26 1.56 9.89
C LYS A 58 -1.58 0.27 10.35
N TRP A 59 -2.35 -0.73 10.77
CA TRP A 59 -1.82 -2.02 11.20
C TRP A 59 -1.12 -2.76 10.05
N ILE A 60 -1.72 -2.79 8.86
CA ILE A 60 -1.12 -3.37 7.65
C ILE A 60 0.18 -2.64 7.28
N ALA A 61 0.16 -1.30 7.29
CA ALA A 61 1.34 -0.49 6.97
C ALA A 61 2.51 -0.77 7.94
N ASN A 62 2.23 -0.84 9.24
CA ASN A 62 3.25 -1.22 10.24
C ASN A 62 3.80 -2.62 9.95
N LYS A 63 2.94 -3.59 9.64
CA LYS A 63 3.36 -4.97 9.34
C LYS A 63 4.24 -5.05 8.10
N ILE A 64 3.91 -4.29 7.05
CA ILE A 64 4.74 -4.16 5.84
C ILE A 64 6.09 -3.52 6.19
N GLY A 65 6.08 -2.52 7.06
CA GLY A 65 7.29 -1.87 7.58
C GLY A 65 8.22 -2.86 8.28
N ASP A 66 7.70 -3.66 9.20
CA ASP A 66 8.48 -4.67 9.93
C ASP A 66 9.06 -5.73 9.00
N LEU A 67 8.24 -6.27 8.08
CA LEU A 67 8.71 -7.22 7.06
C LEU A 67 9.77 -6.60 6.14
N SER A 68 9.70 -5.30 5.88
CA SER A 68 10.69 -4.59 5.06
C SER A 68 12.02 -4.42 5.79
N LYS A 69 11.99 -4.18 7.11
CA LYS A 69 13.20 -4.15 7.94
C LYS A 69 13.88 -5.52 7.96
N ASP A 70 13.11 -6.59 8.21
CA ASP A 70 13.63 -7.96 8.19
C ASP A 70 14.23 -8.34 6.83
N LEU A 71 13.52 -7.98 5.75
CA LEU A 71 13.99 -8.19 4.38
C LEU A 71 15.31 -7.46 4.12
N MET A 72 15.45 -6.22 4.60
CA MET A 72 16.68 -5.44 4.43
C MET A 72 17.86 -6.12 5.14
N SER A 73 17.65 -6.60 6.37
CA SER A 73 18.68 -7.34 7.12
C SER A 73 19.14 -8.60 6.36
N ARG A 74 18.22 -9.37 5.77
CA ARG A 74 18.56 -10.56 4.95
C ARG A 74 19.27 -10.19 3.65
N LYS A 75 18.87 -9.08 3.02
CA LYS A 75 19.53 -8.55 1.82
C LYS A 75 20.97 -8.14 2.14
N ASP A 76 21.22 -7.48 3.26
CA ASP A 76 22.56 -7.08 3.69
C ASP A 76 23.45 -8.30 3.96
N GLN A 77 22.91 -9.35 4.58
CA GLN A 77 23.63 -10.62 4.76
C GLN A 77 24.04 -11.24 3.42
N ARG A 78 23.13 -11.28 2.43
CA ARG A 78 23.44 -11.79 1.08
C ARG A 78 24.51 -10.95 0.41
N VAL A 79 24.40 -9.62 0.45
CA VAL A 79 25.37 -8.69 -0.14
C VAL A 79 26.74 -8.87 0.51
N LYS A 80 26.80 -9.04 1.83
CA LYS A 80 28.04 -9.33 2.55
C LYS A 80 28.71 -10.62 2.05
N ILE A 81 27.96 -11.72 1.95
CA ILE A 81 28.49 -13.01 1.45
C ILE A 81 29.02 -12.87 0.01
N VAL A 82 28.30 -12.16 -0.85
CA VAL A 82 28.74 -11.91 -2.23
C VAL A 82 30.01 -11.07 -2.25
N ASN A 83 30.13 -10.08 -1.37
CA ASN A 83 31.34 -9.25 -1.27
C ASN A 83 32.55 -10.07 -0.79
N GLU A 84 32.38 -10.93 0.23
CA GLU A 84 33.40 -11.89 0.67
C GLU A 84 33.85 -12.82 -0.46
N PHE A 85 32.90 -13.34 -1.25
CA PHE A 85 33.18 -14.18 -2.42
C PHE A 85 34.00 -13.44 -3.48
N LEU A 86 33.63 -12.20 -3.81
CA LEU A 86 34.34 -11.39 -4.82
C LEU A 86 35.76 -11.02 -4.37
N ASN A 87 35.94 -10.65 -3.10
CA ASN A 87 37.26 -10.34 -2.56
C ASN A 87 38.20 -11.56 -2.54
N GLY A 88 37.65 -12.77 -2.36
CA GLY A 88 38.39 -14.04 -2.32
C GLY A 88 38.46 -14.83 -3.63
N ILE A 89 38.03 -14.24 -4.76
CA ILE A 89 37.72 -15.00 -5.99
C ILE A 89 38.88 -15.85 -6.52
N ARG A 90 40.12 -15.36 -6.45
CA ARG A 90 41.31 -16.07 -6.94
C ARG A 90 41.55 -17.36 -6.16
N THR A 91 41.47 -17.33 -4.83
CA THR A 91 41.64 -18.50 -3.96
C THR A 91 40.53 -19.51 -4.15
N ILE A 92 39.30 -19.04 -4.35
CA ILE A 92 38.13 -19.90 -4.57
C ILE A 92 38.27 -20.68 -5.88
N LYS A 93 38.69 -20.01 -6.97
CA LYS A 93 38.94 -20.65 -8.26
C LYS A 93 40.07 -21.67 -8.21
N LEU A 94 41.18 -21.33 -7.55
CA LEU A 94 42.32 -22.24 -7.38
C LEU A 94 41.95 -23.53 -6.64
N ASN A 95 40.98 -23.46 -5.72
CA ASN A 95 40.52 -24.61 -4.93
C ASN A 95 39.21 -25.25 -5.44
N VAL A 96 38.65 -24.75 -6.55
CA VAL A 96 37.38 -25.24 -7.12
C VAL A 96 36.22 -25.21 -6.09
N TRP A 97 36.19 -24.19 -5.23
CA TRP A 97 35.15 -24.03 -4.19
C TRP A 97 33.90 -23.28 -4.67
N GLU A 98 33.74 -23.07 -5.97
CA GLU A 98 32.67 -22.27 -6.55
C GLU A 98 31.28 -22.77 -6.15
N GLU A 99 31.02 -24.07 -6.29
CA GLU A 99 29.74 -24.71 -5.94
C GLU A 99 29.35 -24.50 -4.46
N PHE A 100 30.33 -24.57 -3.56
CA PHE A 100 30.09 -24.35 -2.14
C PHE A 100 29.62 -22.92 -1.85
N PHE A 101 30.28 -21.92 -2.46
CA PHE A 101 29.89 -20.52 -2.30
C PHE A 101 28.55 -20.20 -2.99
N VAL A 102 28.30 -20.77 -4.16
CA VAL A 102 27.01 -20.65 -4.86
C VAL A 102 25.87 -21.19 -3.99
N SER A 103 26.05 -22.37 -3.40
CA SER A 103 25.09 -22.96 -2.46
C SER A 103 24.84 -22.06 -1.25
N LYS A 104 25.91 -21.48 -0.68
CA LYS A 104 25.82 -20.53 0.45
C LYS A 104 25.00 -19.27 0.09
N VAL A 105 25.23 -18.68 -1.08
CA VAL A 105 24.46 -17.52 -1.58
C VAL A 105 23.02 -17.91 -1.88
N SER A 106 22.79 -19.08 -2.47
CA SER A 106 21.45 -19.61 -2.77
C SER A 106 20.61 -19.79 -1.50
N LYS A 107 21.21 -20.32 -0.43
CA LYS A 107 20.54 -20.44 0.88
C LYS A 107 20.14 -19.08 1.44
N ALA A 108 21.04 -18.09 1.40
CA ALA A 108 20.72 -16.72 1.82
C ALA A 108 19.58 -16.10 0.98
N ARG A 109 19.57 -16.34 -0.33
CA ARG A 109 18.49 -15.91 -1.23
C ARG A 109 17.16 -16.57 -0.90
N TYR A 110 17.16 -17.87 -0.57
CA TYR A 110 15.93 -18.58 -0.18
C TYR A 110 15.30 -17.97 1.07
N ASP A 111 16.13 -17.60 2.06
CA ASP A 111 15.65 -16.92 3.26
C ASP A 111 15.15 -15.50 2.98
N GLU A 112 15.81 -14.73 2.11
CA GLU A 112 15.33 -13.43 1.61
C GLU A 112 13.93 -13.56 0.96
N LEU A 113 13.77 -14.55 0.07
CA LEU A 113 12.54 -14.77 -0.69
C LEU A 113 11.32 -15.09 0.19
N LYS A 114 11.50 -15.71 1.36
CA LYS A 114 10.39 -15.93 2.32
C LYS A 114 9.77 -14.61 2.77
N PHE A 115 10.59 -13.60 3.07
CA PHE A 115 10.12 -12.28 3.49
C PHE A 115 9.54 -11.49 2.31
N VAL A 116 10.16 -11.59 1.13
CA VAL A 116 9.60 -11.00 -0.10
C VAL A 116 8.21 -11.56 -0.38
N LYS A 117 8.02 -12.88 -0.31
CA LYS A 117 6.74 -13.54 -0.54
C LYS A 117 5.67 -13.07 0.45
N LYS A 118 5.98 -13.04 1.75
CA LYS A 118 5.06 -12.51 2.77
C LYS A 118 4.65 -11.07 2.51
N ARG A 119 5.61 -10.20 2.20
CA ARG A 119 5.34 -8.80 1.85
C ARG A 119 4.45 -8.69 0.62
N LYS A 120 4.71 -9.48 -0.42
CA LYS A 120 3.92 -9.47 -1.66
C LYS A 120 2.49 -9.97 -1.49
N TYR A 121 2.25 -10.94 -0.62
CA TYR A 121 0.87 -11.31 -0.28
C TYR A 121 0.13 -10.20 0.45
N LEU A 122 0.76 -9.53 1.42
CA LEU A 122 0.14 -8.40 2.11
C LEU A 122 -0.17 -7.24 1.15
N ASP A 123 0.76 -6.95 0.24
CA ASP A 123 0.62 -5.94 -0.80
C ASP A 123 -0.57 -6.27 -1.73
N ALA A 124 -0.64 -7.51 -2.22
CA ALA A 124 -1.75 -7.98 -3.05
C ALA A 124 -3.10 -7.93 -2.34
N LEU A 125 -3.15 -8.33 -1.05
CA LEU A 125 -4.36 -8.22 -0.24
C LEU A 125 -4.78 -6.76 -0.08
N CYS A 126 -3.84 -5.85 0.19
CA CYS A 126 -4.11 -4.43 0.32
C CYS A 126 -4.74 -3.87 -0.97
N VAL A 127 -4.14 -4.15 -2.14
CA VAL A 127 -4.67 -3.72 -3.43
C VAL A 127 -6.08 -4.28 -3.68
N TYR A 128 -6.30 -5.57 -3.35
CA TYR A 128 -7.61 -6.18 -3.48
C TYR A 128 -8.66 -5.53 -2.56
N PHE A 129 -8.32 -5.26 -1.29
CA PHE A 129 -9.20 -4.56 -0.36
C PHE A 129 -9.54 -3.15 -0.84
N TRP A 130 -8.55 -2.42 -1.37
CA TRP A 130 -8.77 -1.10 -1.95
C TRP A 130 -9.74 -1.15 -3.14
N ALA A 131 -9.56 -2.11 -4.04
CA ALA A 131 -10.46 -2.30 -5.18
C ALA A 131 -11.88 -2.75 -4.77
N ALA A 132 -11.99 -3.57 -3.71
CA ALA A 132 -13.27 -4.07 -3.21
C ALA A 132 -14.02 -3.07 -2.31
N THR A 133 -13.33 -2.08 -1.74
CA THR A 133 -13.90 -1.12 -0.78
C THR A 133 -15.19 -0.44 -1.28
N PRO A 134 -15.28 0.10 -2.52
CA PRO A 134 -16.50 0.73 -3.00
C PRO A 134 -17.70 -0.23 -3.09
N VAL A 135 -17.44 -1.49 -3.45
CA VAL A 135 -18.46 -2.54 -3.55
C VAL A 135 -18.96 -2.91 -2.15
N VAL A 136 -18.04 -3.11 -1.20
CA VAL A 136 -18.37 -3.43 0.19
C VAL A 136 -19.15 -2.30 0.84
N ILE A 137 -18.73 -1.04 0.64
CA ILE A 137 -19.47 0.15 1.13
C ILE A 137 -20.88 0.15 0.56
N SER A 138 -21.04 -0.02 -0.75
CA SER A 138 -22.35 -0.06 -1.40
C SER A 138 -23.27 -1.12 -0.80
N ILE A 139 -22.75 -2.33 -0.60
CA ILE A 139 -23.51 -3.44 0.03
C ILE A 139 -23.95 -3.05 1.45
N ILE A 140 -23.06 -2.49 2.26
CA ILE A 140 -23.38 -2.07 3.63
C ILE A 140 -24.44 -0.96 3.64
N THR A 141 -24.30 0.05 2.77
CA THR A 141 -25.26 1.17 2.70
C THR A 141 -26.63 0.74 2.23
N PHE A 142 -26.73 -0.15 1.24
CA PHE A 142 -28.03 -0.67 0.79
C PHE A 142 -28.64 -1.63 1.81
N ALA A 143 -27.85 -2.52 2.42
CA ALA A 143 -28.34 -3.44 3.45
C ALA A 143 -28.90 -2.68 4.66
N THR A 144 -28.23 -1.61 5.09
CA THR A 144 -28.70 -0.75 6.18
C THR A 144 -29.95 0.02 5.78
N TYR A 145 -30.02 0.56 4.56
CA TYR A 145 -31.22 1.24 4.04
C TYR A 145 -32.46 0.32 4.02
N ILE A 146 -32.33 -0.93 3.55
CA ILE A 146 -33.42 -1.92 3.57
C ILE A 146 -33.84 -2.24 5.02
N SER A 147 -32.86 -2.45 5.90
CA SER A 147 -33.13 -2.79 7.31
C SER A 147 -33.87 -1.67 8.06
N MET A 148 -33.72 -0.42 7.62
CA MET A 148 -34.43 0.74 8.15
C MET A 148 -35.83 0.94 7.53
N GLY A 149 -36.31 0.00 6.70
CA GLY A 149 -37.64 0.06 6.07
C GLY A 149 -37.68 0.83 4.76
N GLY A 150 -36.52 1.13 4.15
CA GLY A 150 -36.46 1.79 2.85
C GLY A 150 -36.90 0.86 1.70
N SER A 151 -37.79 1.35 0.83
CA SER A 151 -38.10 0.68 -0.44
C SER A 151 -36.99 0.98 -1.45
N LEU A 152 -36.34 -0.05 -1.97
CA LEU A 152 -35.40 0.06 -3.09
C LEU A 152 -36.20 0.31 -4.37
N THR A 153 -35.99 1.46 -4.99
CA THR A 153 -36.53 1.78 -6.32
C THR A 153 -35.34 1.88 -7.26
N ALA A 154 -35.43 1.49 -8.54
CA ALA A 154 -34.28 1.53 -9.47
C ALA A 154 -33.59 2.91 -9.62
N ALA A 155 -34.20 3.98 -9.09
CA ALA A 155 -33.67 5.34 -9.02
C ALA A 155 -33.11 5.75 -7.64
N LYS A 156 -33.18 4.89 -6.61
CA LYS A 156 -32.82 5.15 -5.21
C LYS A 156 -31.99 4.02 -4.61
#